data_AF-A0A4P9Z9L8-F1
#
_entry.id   AF-A0A4P9Z9L8-F1
#
_cell.length_a   1.000
_cell.length_b   1.000
_cell.length_c   1.000
_cell.angle_alpha   90.00
_cell.angle_beta   90.00
_cell.angle_gamma   90.00
#
_symmetry.space_group_name_H-M   'P 1'
#
loop_
_entity.id
_entity.type
_entity.pdbx_description
1 polymer ?
#
loop_
_entity_poly.entity_id
_entity_poly.type
_entity_poly.pdbx_seq_one_letter_code
_entity_poly.pdbx_strand_id
1 'polypeptide(L)'
;MSDPNWNRGFYYDGVPPHVGMKLAREIAIVTYRSGLEWESRFGRNRADDSKPVAFCPDFLVETYLDHAGEKFCLEYDANSLLYVLKAMDIFDLGKRNREKAAITRKASECRFYGSEQEKQAETVPTMPYEEKIKKATETPEESWKDLQEGMRKIADKKVLVIGVESDILFPVWQQREIANVLKLVSPHKENIHYLELEANVSLYGHDTFLLSVDHFGLRVQSFLQSSQ
;
A
#
# COMPACT_ATOMS: atom_id res chain seq x y z
N MET A 1 7.42 2.12 -18.28
CA MET A 1 5.96 1.98 -18.38
C MET A 1 5.65 1.18 -19.63
N SER A 2 4.98 0.04 -19.46
CA SER A 2 4.88 -1.00 -20.50
C SER A 2 3.64 -0.90 -21.38
N ASP A 3 2.60 -0.19 -20.93
CA ASP A 3 1.39 0.04 -21.72
C ASP A 3 1.64 1.17 -22.75
N PRO A 4 1.51 0.90 -24.07
CA PRO A 4 1.76 1.88 -25.11
C PRO A 4 0.79 3.07 -25.06
N ASN A 5 -0.43 2.86 -24.55
CA ASN A 5 -1.47 3.88 -24.50
C ASN A 5 -1.27 4.88 -23.36
N TRP A 6 -0.36 4.63 -22.41
CA TRP A 6 -0.13 5.56 -21.30
C TRP A 6 0.43 6.91 -21.77
N ASN A 7 1.11 6.96 -22.93
CA ASN A 7 1.58 8.21 -23.56
C ASN A 7 2.23 9.22 -22.59
N ARG A 8 3.15 8.76 -21.73
CA ARG A 8 3.81 9.57 -20.68
C ARG A 8 2.85 10.31 -19.73
N GLY A 9 1.64 9.80 -19.55
CA GLY A 9 0.58 10.39 -18.74
C GLY A 9 -0.40 11.26 -19.53
N PHE A 10 -0.19 11.47 -20.83
CA PHE A 10 -1.04 12.30 -21.70
C PHE A 10 -2.00 11.45 -22.55
N TYR A 11 -2.80 10.61 -21.90
CA TYR A 11 -3.74 9.68 -22.57
C TYR A 11 -5.20 10.16 -22.58
N TYR A 12 -5.52 11.29 -21.95
CA TYR A 12 -6.91 11.74 -21.74
C TYR A 12 -7.67 12.05 -23.04
N ASP A 13 -6.97 12.41 -24.11
CA ASP A 13 -7.56 12.67 -25.44
C ASP A 13 -7.65 11.40 -26.31
N GLY A 14 -7.27 10.24 -25.77
CA GLY A 14 -7.14 8.99 -26.51
C GLY A 14 -7.59 7.76 -25.74
N VAL A 15 -7.07 6.60 -26.14
CA VAL A 15 -7.35 5.33 -25.47
C VAL A 15 -6.57 5.29 -24.15
N PRO A 16 -7.21 4.99 -23.00
CA PRO A 16 -6.50 4.87 -21.73
C PRO A 16 -5.62 3.60 -21.69
N PRO A 17 -4.60 3.55 -20.81
CA PRO A 17 -3.69 2.40 -20.63
C PRO A 17 -4.36 1.22 -19.90
N HIS A 18 -5.38 0.67 -20.52
CA HIS A 18 -6.26 -0.34 -19.95
C HIS A 18 -5.51 -1.64 -19.59
N VAL A 19 -4.64 -2.12 -20.47
CA VAL A 19 -3.95 -3.41 -20.29
C VAL A 19 -3.00 -3.34 -19.10
N GLY A 20 -2.24 -2.24 -18.99
CA GLY A 20 -1.33 -2.01 -17.88
C GLY A 20 -2.06 -1.84 -16.54
N MET A 21 -3.18 -1.11 -16.53
CA MET A 21 -3.98 -0.93 -15.32
C MET A 21 -4.61 -2.23 -14.84
N LYS A 22 -5.19 -3.02 -15.75
CA LYS A 22 -5.78 -4.32 -15.44
C LYS A 22 -4.75 -5.25 -14.82
N LEU A 23 -3.60 -5.41 -15.46
CA LEU A 23 -2.52 -6.26 -14.96
C LEU A 23 -2.00 -5.79 -13.59
N ALA A 24 -1.82 -4.48 -13.41
CA ALA A 24 -1.41 -3.93 -12.12
C ALA A 24 -2.42 -4.26 -11.01
N ARG A 25 -3.73 -4.20 -11.32
CA ARG A 25 -4.80 -4.54 -10.38
C ARG A 25 -4.85 -6.01 -10.05
N GLU A 26 -4.69 -6.89 -11.04
CA GLU A 26 -4.65 -8.34 -10.83
C GLU A 26 -3.50 -8.73 -9.89
N ILE A 27 -2.30 -8.20 -10.13
CA ILE A 27 -1.13 -8.41 -9.26
C ILE A 27 -1.43 -7.92 -7.84
N ALA A 28 -2.02 -6.73 -7.70
CA ALA A 28 -2.35 -6.15 -6.40
C ALA A 28 -3.38 -6.99 -5.63
N ILE A 29 -4.44 -7.49 -6.29
CA ILE A 29 -5.46 -8.30 -5.62
C ILE A 29 -4.87 -9.61 -5.09
N VAL A 30 -3.95 -10.23 -5.83
CA VAL A 30 -3.25 -11.43 -5.38
C VAL A 30 -2.48 -11.16 -4.09
N THR A 31 -1.86 -9.97 -3.94
CA THR A 31 -1.11 -9.61 -2.72
C THR A 31 -1.98 -9.14 -1.56
N TYR A 32 -3.22 -8.71 -1.82
CA TYR A 32 -4.13 -8.26 -0.77
C TYR A 32 -4.77 -9.40 0.03
N ARG A 33 -4.75 -10.62 -0.50
CA ARG A 33 -5.45 -11.79 0.06
C ARG A 33 -4.48 -12.90 0.39
N SER A 34 -4.89 -13.81 1.28
CA SER A 34 -4.02 -14.93 1.67
C SER A 34 -4.16 -16.12 0.72
N GLY A 35 -3.07 -16.89 0.57
CA GLY A 35 -3.07 -18.11 -0.24
C GLY A 35 -4.10 -19.15 0.21
N LEU A 36 -4.36 -19.26 1.52
CA LEU A 36 -5.37 -20.17 2.07
C LEU A 36 -6.79 -19.77 1.66
N GLU A 37 -7.08 -18.47 1.60
CA GLU A 37 -8.36 -17.97 1.08
C GLU A 37 -8.52 -18.28 -0.41
N TRP A 38 -7.47 -18.07 -1.22
CA TRP A 38 -7.49 -18.38 -2.65
C TRP A 38 -7.77 -19.86 -2.90
N GLU A 39 -7.07 -20.75 -2.21
CA GLU A 39 -7.28 -22.20 -2.34
C GLU A 39 -8.69 -22.60 -1.91
N SER A 40 -9.17 -22.08 -0.77
CA SER A 40 -10.51 -22.39 -0.26
C SER A 40 -11.63 -21.90 -1.17
N ARG A 41 -11.47 -20.76 -1.84
CA ARG A 41 -12.51 -20.15 -2.67
C ARG A 41 -12.55 -20.70 -4.09
N PHE A 42 -11.39 -20.96 -4.68
CA PHE A 42 -11.28 -21.29 -6.09
C PHE A 42 -10.68 -22.67 -6.33
N GLY A 43 -9.65 -23.05 -5.55
CA GLY A 43 -8.87 -24.27 -5.77
C GLY A 43 -8.41 -24.37 -7.22
N ARG A 44 -8.59 -25.55 -7.83
CA ARG A 44 -8.25 -25.82 -9.23
C ARG A 44 -9.46 -25.86 -10.16
N ASN A 45 -10.57 -25.24 -9.76
CA ASN A 45 -11.82 -25.31 -10.51
C ASN A 45 -11.74 -24.44 -11.78
N ARG A 46 -12.13 -25.01 -12.92
CA ARG A 46 -12.29 -24.26 -14.17
C ARG A 46 -13.61 -23.53 -14.21
N ALA A 47 -13.67 -22.43 -14.96
CA ALA A 47 -14.91 -21.71 -15.20
C ALA A 47 -15.88 -22.50 -16.09
N ASP A 48 -15.34 -23.30 -17.01
CA ASP A 48 -16.10 -24.15 -17.92
C ASP A 48 -15.29 -25.40 -18.31
N ASP A 49 -15.54 -26.52 -17.63
CA ASP A 49 -14.83 -27.78 -17.87
C ASP A 49 -15.06 -28.37 -19.27
N SER A 50 -16.13 -27.97 -19.97
CA SER A 50 -16.47 -28.50 -21.29
C SER A 50 -15.61 -27.94 -22.42
N LYS A 51 -14.93 -26.80 -22.19
CA LYS A 51 -14.10 -26.13 -23.19
C LYS A 51 -12.67 -26.67 -23.19
N PRO A 52 -11.98 -26.67 -24.34
CA PRO A 52 -10.55 -26.96 -24.38
C PRO A 52 -9.76 -25.91 -23.60
N VAL A 53 -8.60 -26.30 -23.09
CA VAL A 53 -7.66 -25.39 -22.41
C VAL A 53 -7.23 -24.29 -23.37
N ALA A 54 -7.26 -23.05 -22.91
CA ALA A 54 -6.92 -21.87 -23.70
C ALA A 54 -5.86 -21.01 -23.00
N PHE A 55 -5.23 -20.09 -23.73
CA PHE A 55 -4.31 -19.09 -23.19
C PHE A 55 -5.03 -17.79 -22.76
N CYS A 56 -6.33 -17.89 -22.51
CA CYS A 56 -7.16 -16.85 -21.90
C CYS A 56 -7.68 -17.37 -20.54
N PRO A 57 -8.29 -16.51 -19.69
CA PRO A 57 -8.81 -16.94 -18.39
C PRO A 57 -9.70 -18.18 -18.50
N ASP A 58 -9.27 -19.27 -17.87
CA ASP A 58 -9.88 -20.61 -17.92
C ASP A 58 -10.25 -21.11 -16.52
N PHE A 59 -9.43 -20.79 -15.51
CA PHE A 59 -9.72 -21.08 -14.11
C PHE A 59 -10.64 -20.03 -13.48
N LEU A 60 -11.47 -20.43 -12.51
CA LEU A 60 -12.36 -19.50 -11.80
C LEU A 60 -11.61 -18.33 -11.16
N VAL A 61 -10.40 -18.58 -10.64
CA VAL A 61 -9.53 -17.53 -10.08
C VAL A 61 -9.09 -16.53 -11.15
N GLU A 62 -8.75 -17.01 -12.35
CA GLU A 62 -8.35 -16.15 -13.47
C GLU A 62 -9.53 -15.29 -13.93
N THR A 63 -10.72 -15.88 -14.10
CA THR A 63 -11.93 -15.12 -14.45
C THR A 63 -12.30 -14.09 -13.38
N TYR A 64 -12.11 -14.42 -12.10
CA TYR A 64 -12.34 -13.48 -11.00
C TYR A 64 -11.38 -12.29 -11.04
N LEU A 65 -10.08 -12.56 -11.21
CA LEU A 65 -9.05 -11.52 -11.32
C LEU A 65 -9.27 -10.64 -12.54
N ASP A 66 -9.58 -11.26 -13.69
CA ASP A 66 -9.88 -10.59 -14.95
C ASP A 66 -11.05 -9.60 -14.78
N HIS A 67 -12.18 -10.06 -14.25
CA HIS A 67 -13.34 -9.22 -13.97
C HIS A 67 -13.03 -8.09 -12.97
N ALA A 68 -12.27 -8.37 -11.91
CA ALA A 68 -11.90 -7.36 -10.93
C ALA A 68 -10.94 -6.30 -11.50
N GLY A 69 -10.04 -6.69 -12.40
CA GLY A 69 -9.15 -5.80 -13.14
C GLY A 69 -9.91 -4.91 -14.12
N GLU A 70 -10.81 -5.49 -14.93
CA GLU A 70 -11.70 -4.76 -15.84
C GLU A 70 -12.52 -3.70 -15.11
N LYS A 71 -13.15 -4.09 -13.99
CA LYS A 71 -13.93 -3.16 -13.18
C LYS A 71 -13.09 -1.97 -12.69
N PHE A 72 -11.87 -2.23 -12.22
CA PHE A 72 -10.99 -1.19 -11.70
C PHE A 72 -10.58 -0.16 -12.78
N CYS A 73 -10.35 -0.60 -14.01
CA CYS A 73 -10.04 0.28 -15.14
C CYS A 73 -11.16 1.31 -15.44
N LEU A 74 -12.40 1.02 -15.04
CA LEU A 74 -13.54 1.93 -15.22
C LEU A 74 -13.71 2.91 -14.06
N GLU A 75 -13.14 2.60 -12.88
CA GLU A 75 -13.39 3.33 -11.64
C GLU A 75 -12.18 4.18 -11.19
N TYR A 76 -10.99 3.97 -11.78
CA TYR A 76 -9.75 4.60 -11.33
C TYR A 76 -8.91 5.16 -12.47
N ASP A 77 -8.15 6.21 -12.19
CA ASP A 77 -7.26 6.87 -13.15
C ASP A 77 -5.81 6.37 -13.04
N ALA A 78 -5.16 6.10 -14.18
CA ALA A 78 -3.83 5.51 -14.23
C ALA A 78 -2.76 6.44 -13.62
N ASN A 79 -2.80 7.73 -13.93
CA ASN A 79 -1.85 8.69 -13.37
C ASN A 79 -2.03 8.78 -11.85
N SER A 80 -3.26 8.92 -11.38
CA SER A 80 -3.59 8.93 -9.95
C SER A 80 -3.04 7.71 -9.23
N LEU A 81 -3.18 6.52 -9.82
CA LEU A 81 -2.61 5.29 -9.27
C LEU A 81 -1.09 5.36 -9.13
N LEU A 82 -0.38 5.84 -10.16
CA LEU A 82 1.08 5.97 -10.12
C LEU A 82 1.53 6.93 -9.01
N TYR A 83 0.84 8.05 -8.84
CA TYR A 83 1.17 9.02 -7.79
C TYR A 83 0.95 8.43 -6.39
N VAL A 84 -0.16 7.72 -6.17
CA VAL A 84 -0.46 7.08 -4.88
C VAL A 84 0.55 5.98 -4.58
N LEU A 85 0.80 5.06 -5.52
CA LEU A 85 1.78 3.98 -5.36
C LEU A 85 3.17 4.55 -5.08
N LYS A 86 3.60 5.57 -5.84
CA LYS A 86 4.90 6.17 -5.63
C LYS A 86 5.00 6.85 -4.26
N ALA A 87 3.93 7.48 -3.79
CA ALA A 87 3.86 8.07 -2.45
C ALA A 87 3.97 7.01 -1.35
N MET A 88 3.36 5.83 -1.54
CA MET A 88 3.48 4.69 -0.63
C MET A 88 4.92 4.16 -0.60
N ASP A 89 5.56 3.97 -1.75
CA ASP A 89 6.93 3.42 -1.84
C ASP A 89 7.99 4.31 -1.19
N ILE A 90 7.83 5.63 -1.27
CA ILE A 90 8.80 6.60 -0.71
C ILE A 90 8.48 6.99 0.74
N PHE A 91 7.41 6.44 1.31
CA PHE A 91 6.99 6.74 2.67
C PHE A 91 8.00 6.17 3.68
N ASP A 92 8.43 7.03 4.59
CA ASP A 92 9.30 6.66 5.70
C ASP A 92 9.02 7.62 6.87
N LEU A 93 8.74 7.02 8.04
CA LEU A 93 8.38 7.69 9.30
C LEU A 93 9.58 8.27 10.06
N GLY A 94 10.80 7.91 9.67
CA GLY A 94 12.03 8.42 10.24
C GLY A 94 12.08 9.94 10.27
N LYS A 95 12.65 10.51 11.34
CA LYS A 95 12.71 11.96 11.55
C LYS A 95 13.32 12.66 10.35
N ARG A 96 14.44 12.14 9.82
CA ARG A 96 15.15 12.74 8.69
C ARG A 96 14.28 12.80 7.44
N ASN A 97 13.61 11.71 7.08
CA ASN A 97 12.77 11.68 5.88
C ASN A 97 11.56 12.62 6.03
N ARG A 98 11.00 12.69 7.24
CA ARG A 98 9.88 13.58 7.56
C ARG A 98 10.24 15.06 7.48
N GLU A 99 11.41 15.44 7.98
CA GLU A 99 11.94 16.80 7.88
C GLU A 99 12.20 17.18 6.43
N LYS A 100 12.81 16.27 5.66
CA LYS A 100 13.00 16.42 4.21
C LYS A 100 11.66 16.63 3.50
N ALA A 101 10.66 15.80 3.78
CA ALA A 101 9.32 15.91 3.21
C ALA A 101 8.66 17.25 3.56
N ALA A 102 8.80 17.75 4.79
CA ALA A 102 8.28 19.05 5.20
C ALA A 102 8.95 20.21 4.44
N ILE A 103 10.28 20.16 4.24
CA ILE A 103 11.02 21.15 3.46
C ILE A 103 10.57 21.12 1.99
N THR A 104 10.53 19.93 1.38
CA THR A 104 10.09 19.76 -0.01
C THR A 104 8.65 20.24 -0.20
N ARG A 105 7.75 19.92 0.73
CA ARG A 105 6.36 20.40 0.72
C ARG A 105 6.29 21.92 0.75
N LYS A 106 6.98 22.56 1.69
CA LYS A 106 7.01 24.03 1.80
C LYS A 106 7.54 24.68 0.52
N ALA A 107 8.60 24.12 -0.07
CA ALA A 107 9.14 24.60 -1.33
C ALA A 107 8.14 24.45 -2.49
N SER A 108 7.43 23.32 -2.56
CA SER A 108 6.38 23.10 -3.58
C SER A 108 5.18 24.02 -3.40
N GLU A 109 4.71 24.23 -2.17
CA GLU A 109 3.64 25.19 -1.87
C GLU A 109 4.05 26.61 -2.28
N CYS A 110 5.28 27.04 -1.97
CA CYS A 110 5.80 28.34 -2.40
C CYS A 110 5.84 28.49 -3.92
N ARG A 111 6.27 27.46 -4.67
CA ARG A 111 6.25 27.50 -6.15
C ARG A 111 4.83 27.60 -6.70
N PHE A 112 3.91 26.82 -6.14
CA PHE A 112 2.51 26.78 -6.58
C PHE A 112 1.82 28.13 -6.38
N TYR A 113 1.93 28.73 -5.19
CA TYR A 113 1.34 30.05 -4.90
C TYR A 113 2.15 31.22 -5.49
N GLY A 114 3.44 31.01 -5.77
CA GLY A 114 4.37 32.03 -6.26
C GLY A 114 4.26 32.37 -7.74
N SER A 115 3.32 31.76 -8.49
CA SER A 115 3.15 31.98 -9.94
C SER A 115 4.41 31.76 -10.78
N GLU A 116 5.36 30.94 -10.29
CA GLU A 116 6.44 30.46 -11.14
C GLU A 116 5.84 29.57 -12.22
N GLN A 117 6.08 29.90 -13.50
CA GLN A 117 5.61 29.11 -14.63
C GLN A 117 6.03 27.65 -14.44
N GLU A 118 5.04 26.75 -14.49
CA GLU A 118 5.28 25.31 -14.48
C GLU A 118 6.21 24.96 -15.64
N LYS A 119 7.49 24.70 -15.35
CA LYS A 119 8.30 23.90 -16.26
C LYS A 119 7.59 22.56 -16.37
N GLN A 120 7.20 22.20 -17.59
CA GLN A 120 6.55 20.95 -17.93
C GLN A 120 7.24 19.82 -17.18
N ALA A 121 6.55 19.27 -16.17
CA ALA A 121 7.11 18.23 -15.33
C ALA A 121 7.19 16.95 -16.18
N GLU A 122 8.35 16.68 -16.77
CA GLU A 122 8.61 15.40 -17.41
C GLU A 122 8.62 14.32 -16.34
N THR A 123 7.51 13.59 -16.20
CA THR A 123 7.35 12.46 -15.27
C THR A 123 8.26 11.29 -15.60
N VAL A 124 8.76 11.25 -16.84
CA VAL A 124 9.70 10.25 -17.34
C VAL A 124 10.97 10.95 -17.80
N PRO A 125 12.15 10.60 -17.24
CA PRO A 125 13.41 11.16 -17.70
C PRO A 125 13.66 10.84 -19.18
N THR A 126 14.23 11.79 -19.92
CA THR A 126 14.56 11.66 -21.34
C THR A 126 15.64 10.61 -21.61
N MET A 127 16.50 10.35 -20.63
CA MET A 127 17.55 9.33 -20.69
C MET A 127 17.25 8.20 -19.69
N PRO A 128 17.53 6.93 -20.05
CA PRO A 128 17.44 5.81 -19.13
C PRO A 128 18.28 6.03 -17.86
N TYR A 129 17.81 5.49 -16.74
CA TYR A 129 18.57 5.53 -15.49
C TYR A 129 19.85 4.70 -15.61
N GLU A 130 21.00 5.31 -15.35
CA GLU A 130 22.27 4.61 -15.18
C GLU A 130 22.44 4.20 -13.72
N GLU A 131 22.63 2.90 -13.50
CA GLU A 131 22.77 2.35 -12.15
C GLU A 131 24.00 2.93 -11.44
N LYS A 132 23.76 3.57 -10.29
CA LYS A 132 24.82 4.09 -9.44
C LYS A 132 25.02 3.12 -8.29
N ILE A 133 26.18 2.47 -8.24
CA ILE A 133 26.57 1.62 -7.10
C ILE A 133 26.67 2.50 -5.86
N LYS A 134 25.70 2.36 -4.95
CA LYS A 134 25.70 3.01 -3.64
C LYS A 134 25.88 1.94 -2.57
N LYS A 135 26.73 2.22 -1.57
CA LYS A 135 26.80 1.42 -0.35
C LYS A 135 25.68 1.87 0.59
N ALA A 136 25.15 0.94 1.39
CA ALA A 136 24.28 1.28 2.51
C ALA A 136 25.00 2.32 3.37
N THR A 137 24.40 3.50 3.47
CA THR A 137 25.03 4.67 4.10
C THR A 137 24.72 4.73 5.60
N GLU A 138 23.74 3.94 6.06
CA GLU A 138 23.19 3.97 7.42
C GLU A 138 23.19 2.57 8.03
N THR A 139 23.52 2.48 9.32
CA THR A 139 23.43 1.22 10.06
C THR A 139 22.01 0.94 10.56
N PRO A 140 21.65 -0.31 10.86
CA PRO A 140 20.35 -0.65 11.46
C PRO A 140 20.08 0.12 12.77
N GLU A 141 21.10 0.35 13.60
CA GLU A 141 20.96 1.09 14.86
C GLU A 141 20.68 2.57 14.64
N GLU A 142 21.27 3.16 13.60
CA GLU A 142 21.01 4.55 13.20
C GLU A 142 19.58 4.71 12.68
N SER A 143 19.15 3.82 11.79
CA SER A 143 17.78 3.79 11.26
C SER A 143 16.75 3.60 12.38
N TRP A 144 17.01 2.70 13.33
CA TRP A 144 16.15 2.48 14.49
C TRP A 144 15.99 3.73 15.37
N LYS A 145 17.07 4.47 15.60
CA LYS A 145 17.02 5.74 16.35
C LYS A 145 16.26 6.83 15.59
N ASP A 146 16.45 6.92 14.28
CA ASP A 146 15.73 7.89 13.44
C ASP A 146 14.21 7.64 13.44
N LEU A 147 13.81 6.36 13.40
CA LEU A 147 12.42 5.94 13.52
C LEU A 147 11.82 6.33 14.87
N GLN A 148 12.51 6.05 15.98
CA GLN A 148 12.05 6.43 17.33
C GLN A 148 11.80 7.94 17.42
N GLU A 149 12.73 8.76 16.95
CA GLU A 149 12.60 10.22 16.99
C GLU A 149 11.46 10.71 16.08
N GLY A 150 11.27 10.08 14.91
CA GLY A 150 10.17 10.38 14.00
C GLY A 150 8.79 10.11 14.61
N MET A 151 8.67 8.99 15.33
CA MET A 151 7.42 8.52 15.95
C MET A 151 7.05 9.28 17.24
N ARG A 152 7.98 10.01 17.88
CA ARG A 152 7.68 10.81 19.09
C ARG A 152 6.49 11.75 18.94
N LYS A 153 6.25 12.29 17.74
CA LYS A 153 5.14 13.24 17.52
C LYS A 153 3.75 12.62 17.62
N ILE A 154 3.63 11.30 17.49
CA ILE A 154 2.36 10.57 17.64
C ILE A 154 2.31 9.76 18.94
N ALA A 155 3.43 9.64 19.66
CA ALA A 155 3.56 8.79 20.82
C ALA A 155 2.75 9.27 22.04
N ASP A 156 2.43 10.56 22.13
CA ASP A 156 1.59 11.12 23.19
C ASP A 156 0.08 10.87 22.98
N LYS A 157 -0.30 10.27 21.84
CA LYS A 157 -1.71 9.99 21.52
C LYS A 157 -2.11 8.60 22.02
N LYS A 158 -3.42 8.43 22.20
CA LYS A 158 -4.00 7.10 22.35
C LYS A 158 -4.00 6.41 20.98
N VAL A 159 -3.31 5.28 20.88
CA VAL A 159 -3.11 4.57 19.62
C VAL A 159 -3.49 3.10 19.76
N LEU A 160 -4.27 2.63 18.79
CA LEU A 160 -4.55 1.21 18.59
C LEU A 160 -3.80 0.73 17.36
N VAL A 161 -2.97 -0.29 17.53
CA VAL A 161 -2.28 -0.97 16.45
C VAL A 161 -2.86 -2.39 16.33
N ILE A 162 -3.33 -2.74 15.14
CA ILE A 162 -3.83 -4.09 14.83
C ILE A 162 -2.92 -4.70 13.77
N GLY A 163 -2.32 -5.85 14.08
CA GLY A 163 -1.62 -6.68 13.12
C GLY A 163 -2.50 -7.82 12.63
N VAL A 164 -2.26 -8.30 11.42
CA VAL A 164 -2.95 -9.46 10.82
C VAL A 164 -1.90 -10.44 10.35
N GLU A 165 -1.92 -11.66 10.88
CA GLU A 165 -0.88 -12.67 10.56
C GLU A 165 -0.91 -13.13 9.09
N SER A 166 -2.09 -13.15 8.48
CA SER A 166 -2.26 -13.56 7.08
C SER A 166 -1.91 -12.47 6.07
N ASP A 167 -1.58 -11.25 6.50
CA ASP A 167 -1.18 -10.15 5.64
C ASP A 167 0.26 -10.37 5.12
N ILE A 168 0.41 -10.47 3.81
CA ILE A 168 1.70 -10.62 3.13
C ILE A 168 2.23 -9.31 2.54
N LEU A 169 1.39 -8.29 2.41
CA LEU A 169 1.75 -6.99 1.86
C LEU A 169 2.39 -6.11 2.94
N PHE A 170 1.80 -6.09 4.13
CA PHE A 170 2.34 -5.43 5.32
C PHE A 170 2.39 -6.46 6.45
N PRO A 171 3.44 -7.30 6.49
CA PRO A 171 3.48 -8.44 7.39
C PRO A 171 3.39 -8.03 8.87
N VAL A 172 2.75 -8.87 9.68
CA VAL A 172 2.41 -8.61 11.11
C VAL A 172 3.56 -8.02 11.96
N TRP A 173 4.80 -8.38 11.64
CA TRP A 173 5.98 -7.87 12.35
C TRP A 173 6.17 -6.36 12.19
N GLN A 174 5.72 -5.75 11.09
CA GLN A 174 5.76 -4.30 10.89
C GLN A 174 4.81 -3.58 11.84
N GLN A 175 3.59 -4.11 12.04
CA GLN A 175 2.65 -3.56 13.03
C GLN A 175 3.18 -3.77 14.44
N ARG A 176 3.83 -4.91 14.71
CA ARG A 176 4.52 -5.16 15.98
C ARG A 176 5.62 -4.13 16.23
N GLU A 177 6.42 -3.83 15.20
CA GLU A 177 7.47 -2.82 15.24
C GLU A 177 6.90 -1.44 15.59
N ILE A 178 5.83 -1.00 14.91
CA ILE A 178 5.13 0.26 15.21
C ILE A 178 4.69 0.31 16.68
N ALA A 179 4.03 -0.74 17.17
CA ALA A 179 3.58 -0.80 18.55
C ALA A 179 4.73 -0.76 19.56
N ASN A 180 5.83 -1.48 19.29
CA ASN A 180 7.00 -1.52 20.15
C ASN A 180 7.71 -0.17 20.21
N VAL A 181 7.90 0.50 19.07
CA VAL A 181 8.51 1.83 19.03
C VAL A 181 7.63 2.83 19.79
N LEU A 182 6.31 2.84 19.54
CA LEU A 182 5.39 3.74 20.25
C LEU A 182 5.43 3.52 21.77
N LYS A 183 5.40 2.26 22.24
CA LYS A 183 5.53 1.94 23.68
C LYS A 183 6.88 2.34 24.27
N LEU A 184 7.94 2.36 23.46
CA LEU A 184 9.27 2.77 23.90
C LEU A 184 9.36 4.29 24.06
N VAL A 185 8.81 5.05 23.10
CA VAL A 185 8.95 6.51 23.04
C VAL A 185 7.82 7.28 23.72
N SER A 186 6.69 6.63 24.00
CA SER A 186 5.53 7.27 24.63
C SER A 186 5.77 7.51 26.13
N PRO A 187 5.41 8.70 26.65
CA PRO A 187 5.33 8.94 28.09
C PRO A 187 4.20 8.13 28.76
N HIS A 188 3.18 7.73 27.98
CA HIS A 188 1.95 7.08 28.43
C HIS A 188 1.80 5.72 27.75
N LYS A 189 2.58 4.73 28.18
CA LYS A 189 2.61 3.40 27.54
C LYS A 189 1.27 2.68 27.58
N GLU A 190 0.47 2.97 28.60
CA GLU A 190 -0.91 2.51 28.77
C GLU A 190 -1.85 2.94 27.64
N ASN A 191 -1.52 4.03 26.93
CA ASN A 191 -2.31 4.54 25.81
C ASN A 191 -2.02 3.82 24.49
N ILE A 192 -1.01 2.94 24.45
CA ILE A 192 -0.59 2.21 23.25
C ILE A 192 -1.09 0.77 23.32
N HIS A 193 -2.20 0.50 22.63
CA HIS A 193 -2.83 -0.81 22.55
C HIS A 193 -2.35 -1.55 21.31
N TYR A 194 -2.03 -2.83 21.46
CA TYR A 194 -1.62 -3.69 20.36
C TYR A 194 -2.36 -5.02 20.43
N LEU A 195 -2.85 -5.47 19.29
CA LEU A 195 -3.43 -6.80 19.13
C LEU A 195 -3.06 -7.39 17.77
N GLU A 196 -2.99 -8.70 17.72
CA GLU A 196 -2.75 -9.48 16.51
C GLU A 196 -3.98 -10.33 16.23
N LEU A 197 -4.41 -10.34 14.98
CA LEU A 197 -5.42 -11.27 14.48
C LEU A 197 -4.68 -12.46 13.88
N GLU A 198 -4.83 -13.60 14.54
CA GLU A 198 -4.27 -14.87 14.10
C GLU A 198 -4.85 -15.29 12.74
N ALA A 199 -4.09 -16.08 11.97
CA ALA A 199 -4.52 -16.53 10.64
C ALA A 199 -5.79 -17.41 10.69
N ASN A 200 -6.04 -18.11 11.79
CA ASN A 200 -7.28 -18.87 12.02
C ASN A 200 -8.52 -17.98 12.27
N VAL A 201 -8.32 -16.69 12.62
CA VAL A 201 -9.39 -15.70 12.86
C VAL A 201 -9.72 -14.95 11.58
N SER A 202 -8.71 -14.61 10.77
CA SER A 202 -8.93 -13.95 9.47
C SER A 202 -7.97 -14.45 8.40
N LEU A 203 -8.55 -15.05 7.37
CA LEU A 203 -7.83 -15.51 6.17
C LEU A 203 -7.80 -14.46 5.05
N TYR A 204 -8.39 -13.29 5.25
CA TYR A 204 -8.52 -12.28 4.18
C TYR A 204 -7.22 -11.53 3.86
N GLY A 205 -6.11 -11.83 4.55
CA GLY A 205 -4.85 -11.15 4.35
C GLY A 205 -4.94 -9.66 4.68
N HIS A 206 -4.37 -8.82 3.81
CA HIS A 206 -4.44 -7.36 3.93
C HIS A 206 -5.89 -6.85 3.95
N ASP A 207 -6.79 -7.43 3.14
CA ASP A 207 -8.20 -7.03 3.06
C ASP A 207 -8.99 -7.31 4.37
N THR A 208 -8.38 -7.91 5.41
CA THR A 208 -9.01 -8.17 6.71
C THR A 208 -9.66 -6.94 7.33
N PHE A 209 -9.04 -5.75 7.25
CA PHE A 209 -9.62 -4.53 7.85
C PHE A 209 -10.86 -4.02 7.09
N LEU A 210 -11.07 -4.46 5.84
CA LEU A 210 -12.25 -4.14 5.05
C LEU A 210 -13.35 -5.20 5.18
N LEU A 211 -12.96 -6.48 5.26
CA LEU A 211 -13.89 -7.60 5.17
C LEU A 211 -14.32 -8.16 6.54
N SER A 212 -13.44 -8.12 7.55
CA SER A 212 -13.67 -8.75 8.85
C SER A 212 -14.27 -7.77 9.87
N VAL A 213 -15.52 -7.39 9.67
CA VAL A 213 -16.22 -6.46 10.57
C VAL A 213 -16.35 -7.04 11.99
N ASP A 214 -16.59 -8.34 12.10
CA ASP A 214 -16.79 -9.01 13.39
C ASP A 214 -15.52 -9.04 14.25
N HIS A 215 -14.34 -9.26 13.64
CA HIS A 215 -13.09 -9.33 14.41
C HIS A 215 -12.35 -8.00 14.47
N PHE A 216 -12.31 -7.25 13.37
CA PHE A 216 -11.62 -5.96 13.32
C PHE A 216 -12.49 -4.84 13.92
N GLY A 217 -13.77 -4.78 13.53
CA GLY A 217 -14.70 -3.73 13.94
C GLY A 217 -14.97 -3.70 15.44
N LEU A 218 -15.16 -4.86 16.09
CA LEU A 218 -15.35 -4.94 17.55
C LEU A 218 -14.16 -4.39 18.33
N ARG A 219 -12.93 -4.58 17.82
CA ARG A 219 -11.69 -4.08 18.45
C ARG A 219 -11.59 -2.57 18.35
N VAL A 220 -11.90 -2.02 17.17
CA VAL A 220 -11.96 -0.57 16.95
C VAL A 220 -13.05 0.05 17.83
N GLN A 221 -14.24 -0.54 17.88
CA GLN A 221 -15.34 -0.07 18.72
C GLN A 221 -14.94 -0.01 20.21
N SER A 222 -14.38 -1.10 20.73
CA SER A 222 -13.95 -1.19 22.14
C SER A 222 -12.91 -0.11 22.47
N PHE A 223 -11.97 0.13 21.56
CA PHE A 223 -10.95 1.15 21.73
C PHE A 223 -11.53 2.58 21.73
N LEU A 224 -12.46 2.88 20.82
CA LEU A 224 -13.12 4.19 20.77
C LEU A 224 -13.99 4.42 22.02
N GLN A 225 -14.70 3.40 22.51
CA GLN A 225 -15.54 3.52 23.71
C GLN A 225 -14.73 3.67 25.00
N SER A 226 -13.57 3.00 25.11
CA SER A 226 -12.65 3.18 26.23
C SER A 226 -11.98 4.57 26.29
N SER A 227 -12.26 5.43 25.31
CA SER A 227 -11.72 6.80 25.19
C SER A 227 -12.71 7.89 25.60
N GLN A 228 -13.93 7.51 26.02
CA GLN A 228 -14.91 8.36 26.68
C GLN A 228 -14.85 8.15 28.19
#